data_AF-A0A524KGR8-F1
#
_entry.id   AF-A0A524KGR8-F1
#
_cell.length_a   1.000
_cell.length_b   1.000
_cell.length_c   1.000
_cell.angle_alpha   90.00
_cell.angle_beta   90.00
_cell.angle_gamma   90.00
#
_symmetry.space_group_name_H-M   'P 1'
#
loop_
_entity.id
_entity.type
_entity.pdbx_description
1 polymer ?
#
loop_
_entity_poly.entity_id
_entity_poly.type
_entity_poly.pdbx_seq_one_letter_code
_entity_poly.pdbx_strand_id
1 'polypeptide(L)'
;MNIVPFSRTLAAVAALLVAPVSSAGLVAYSQNFEGLSGPGALSGVGFQVSGLLFDGNTGVNPPYGTFKFFYGNFPAPNGTGFSAIAGGDGGPAQGTQYLNAYSDYNCCGPGTTNEGHFDSSAPFDYVQSNVFQEQTIGPADIGSTWTLTFDAKLPSTNGCETTATSDCIAFIRTLNPNAGFAQTNLLSFDTQTLSNSAWSTHTILIDLGDPLLNGQVLQFGFQSTSQKFGNTGVYYDNIVFANPMPVDADLDGIPDATDNCTLVANPIQCDSDGDGFGNRCDGDLNNNGATNAQDTSMFRPRLG
;
A
#
# COMPACT_ATOMS: atom_id res chain seq x y z
N MET A 1 -7.30 -63.64 26.65
CA MET A 1 -6.64 -62.77 27.65
C MET A 1 -6.24 -61.50 26.91
N ASN A 2 -6.77 -60.31 27.14
CA ASN A 2 -7.91 -59.82 27.91
C ASN A 2 -8.41 -58.59 27.14
N ILE A 3 -9.72 -58.51 26.93
CA ILE A 3 -10.41 -57.25 26.64
C ILE A 3 -10.72 -56.64 28.02
N VAL A 4 -10.23 -55.43 28.29
CA VAL A 4 -10.82 -54.54 29.30
C VAL A 4 -10.76 -53.10 28.74
N PRO A 5 -11.89 -52.36 28.75
CA PRO A 5 -12.02 -51.03 28.18
C PRO A 5 -11.54 -49.96 29.18
N PHE A 6 -11.12 -48.79 28.69
CA PHE A 6 -10.99 -47.61 29.56
C PHE A 6 -12.01 -46.54 29.24
N SER A 7 -12.69 -46.18 30.33
CA SER A 7 -13.83 -45.30 30.52
C SER A 7 -13.67 -43.90 29.91
N ARG A 8 -14.82 -43.39 29.48
CA ARG A 8 -15.07 -41.97 29.20
C ARG A 8 -14.66 -41.11 30.39
N THR A 9 -13.94 -40.03 30.10
CA THR A 9 -14.13 -38.77 30.81
C THR A 9 -14.25 -37.71 29.73
N LEU A 10 -15.48 -37.23 29.49
CA LEU A 10 -15.69 -36.00 28.71
C LEU A 10 -15.10 -34.87 29.55
N ALA A 11 -13.90 -34.41 29.18
CA ALA A 11 -13.47 -33.08 29.58
C ALA A 11 -14.29 -32.11 28.72
N ALA A 12 -15.29 -31.48 29.34
CA ALA A 12 -15.93 -30.30 28.79
C ALA A 12 -14.84 -29.22 28.68
N VAL A 13 -14.20 -29.14 27.51
CA VAL A 13 -13.43 -27.96 27.14
C VAL A 13 -14.47 -26.87 26.95
N ALA A 14 -14.61 -26.03 27.97
CA ALA A 14 -15.30 -24.77 27.84
C ALA A 14 -14.68 -24.09 26.62
N ALA A 15 -15.44 -24.02 25.52
CA ALA A 15 -15.15 -23.11 24.44
C ALA A 15 -15.21 -21.71 25.06
N LEU A 16 -14.05 -21.22 25.49
CA LEU A 16 -13.85 -19.82 25.71
C LEU A 16 -14.06 -19.23 24.31
N LEU A 17 -15.27 -18.74 24.05
CA LEU A 17 -15.54 -17.78 23.00
C LEU A 17 -14.68 -16.56 23.35
N VAL A 18 -13.40 -16.64 23.01
CA VAL A 18 -12.59 -15.46 22.79
C VAL A 18 -13.34 -14.77 21.67
N ALA A 19 -14.03 -13.68 22.01
CA ALA A 19 -14.54 -12.75 21.01
C ALA A 19 -13.40 -12.55 20.00
N PRO A 20 -13.64 -12.69 18.68
CA PRO A 20 -12.58 -12.54 17.71
C PRO A 20 -11.87 -11.22 18.04
N VAL A 21 -10.57 -11.32 18.32
CA VAL A 21 -9.71 -10.16 18.47
C VAL A 21 -10.02 -9.31 17.27
N SER A 22 -10.52 -8.09 17.50
CA SER A 22 -10.91 -7.17 16.44
C SER A 22 -9.75 -7.10 15.46
N SER A 23 -9.94 -7.70 14.30
CA SER A 23 -9.04 -7.60 13.16
C SER A 23 -9.04 -6.13 12.79
N ALA A 24 -8.01 -5.41 13.24
CA ALA A 24 -7.81 -4.04 12.82
C ALA A 24 -7.68 -4.07 11.29
N GLY A 25 -8.65 -3.44 10.62
CA GLY A 25 -8.63 -3.29 9.18
C GLY A 25 -7.58 -2.27 8.74
N LEU A 26 -7.58 -1.98 7.45
CA LEU A 26 -6.68 -1.00 6.88
C LEU A 26 -6.94 0.40 7.47
N VAL A 27 -5.86 1.13 7.71
CA VAL A 27 -5.87 2.48 8.25
C VAL A 27 -5.23 3.40 7.22
N ALA A 28 -5.91 4.51 6.92
CA ALA A 28 -5.35 5.53 6.06
C ALA A 28 -4.03 6.06 6.63
N TYR A 29 -3.03 6.19 5.77
CA TYR A 29 -1.68 6.58 6.12
C TYR A 29 -1.23 7.72 5.20
N SER A 30 -0.57 8.73 5.77
CA SER A 30 0.08 9.77 4.99
C SER A 30 1.43 10.16 5.56
N GLN A 31 2.35 10.54 4.67
CA GLN A 31 3.69 10.99 5.05
C GLN A 31 4.29 11.92 3.98
N ASN A 32 4.76 13.08 4.43
CA ASN A 32 5.48 14.06 3.61
C ASN A 32 6.94 14.27 4.05
N PHE A 33 7.42 13.47 5.02
CA PHE A 33 8.79 13.42 5.55
C PHE A 33 9.36 14.70 6.16
N GLU A 34 8.62 15.82 6.12
CA GLU A 34 9.04 17.10 6.68
C GLU A 34 9.14 17.07 8.22
N GLY A 35 10.23 17.65 8.73
CA GLY A 35 10.52 17.70 10.16
C GLY A 35 11.05 16.39 10.75
N LEU A 36 11.17 15.33 9.95
CA LEU A 36 11.69 14.04 10.40
C LEU A 36 13.23 14.05 10.43
N SER A 37 13.80 13.64 11.56
CA SER A 37 15.25 13.64 11.76
C SER A 37 15.69 12.61 12.81
N GLY A 38 16.97 12.25 12.78
CA GLY A 38 17.55 11.25 13.68
C GLY A 38 17.35 9.80 13.19
N PRO A 39 18.10 8.83 13.74
CA PRO A 39 18.26 7.50 13.17
C PRO A 39 16.99 6.63 13.18
N GLY A 40 16.03 6.92 14.06
CA GLY A 40 14.76 6.20 14.17
C GLY A 40 13.58 6.91 13.50
N ALA A 41 13.82 7.95 12.68
CA ALA A 41 12.72 8.78 12.17
C ALA A 41 11.74 8.00 11.29
N LEU A 42 12.26 7.18 10.37
CA LEU A 42 11.43 6.39 9.44
C LEU A 42 10.67 5.27 10.16
N SER A 43 11.34 4.53 11.05
CA SER A 43 10.67 3.54 11.91
C SER A 43 9.67 4.18 12.87
N GLY A 44 9.93 5.40 13.36
CA GLY A 44 9.02 6.17 14.20
C GLY A 44 7.70 6.52 13.51
N VAL A 45 7.69 6.59 12.17
CA VAL A 45 6.47 6.75 11.36
C VAL A 45 6.01 5.43 10.72
N GLY A 46 6.50 4.29 11.21
CA GLY A 46 6.00 2.96 10.87
C GLY A 46 6.70 2.24 9.72
N PHE A 47 7.69 2.86 9.06
CA PHE A 47 8.37 2.19 7.94
C PHE A 47 9.23 1.03 8.45
N GLN A 48 9.22 -0.03 7.66
CA GLN A 48 10.07 -1.20 7.81
C GLN A 48 10.97 -1.34 6.59
N VAL A 49 12.05 -2.09 6.75
CA VAL A 49 12.94 -2.51 5.66
C VAL A 49 13.12 -4.01 5.66
N SER A 50 13.35 -4.58 4.48
CA SER A 50 13.77 -5.98 4.33
C SER A 50 14.66 -6.19 3.13
N GLY A 51 15.52 -7.20 3.21
CA GLY A 51 16.48 -7.55 2.16
C GLY A 51 16.31 -8.99 1.68
N LEU A 52 16.29 -9.21 0.37
CA LEU A 52 16.32 -10.53 -0.26
C LEU A 52 17.55 -10.65 -1.16
N LEU A 53 18.20 -11.81 -1.10
CA LEU A 53 19.36 -12.13 -1.92
C LEU A 53 19.02 -13.26 -2.88
N PHE A 54 19.41 -13.08 -4.14
CA PHE A 54 19.22 -14.04 -5.21
C PHE A 54 20.53 -14.29 -5.93
N ASP A 55 20.72 -15.51 -6.41
CA ASP A 55 21.83 -15.83 -7.32
C ASP A 55 21.64 -15.11 -8.65
N GLY A 56 22.65 -14.45 -9.18
CA GLY A 56 22.59 -13.89 -10.55
C GLY A 56 23.65 -14.43 -11.50
N ASN A 57 24.32 -15.53 -11.15
CA ASN A 57 25.27 -16.23 -12.02
C ASN A 57 24.59 -17.21 -12.99
N THR A 58 23.28 -17.07 -13.24
CA THR A 58 22.47 -18.08 -13.94
C THR A 58 22.40 -17.89 -15.45
N GLY A 59 22.87 -16.75 -15.98
CA GLY A 59 22.81 -16.43 -17.42
C GLY A 59 21.38 -16.21 -17.96
N VAL A 60 20.38 -16.12 -17.06
CA VAL A 60 18.99 -15.85 -17.42
C VAL A 60 18.68 -14.38 -17.12
N ASN A 61 18.24 -13.65 -18.15
CA ASN A 61 17.66 -12.31 -18.01
C ASN A 61 16.34 -12.43 -17.21
N PRO A 62 15.88 -11.36 -16.52
CA PRO A 62 15.14 -11.41 -15.27
C PRO A 62 13.91 -12.36 -15.20
N PRO A 63 13.53 -12.78 -13.97
CA PRO A 63 13.95 -12.14 -12.72
C PRO A 63 14.58 -13.12 -11.72
N TYR A 64 15.84 -12.83 -11.39
CA TYR A 64 16.55 -13.31 -10.20
C TYR A 64 16.72 -14.83 -10.15
N GLY A 65 17.96 -15.33 -10.15
CA GLY A 65 18.19 -16.76 -9.95
C GLY A 65 17.71 -17.24 -8.58
N THR A 66 18.12 -18.43 -8.18
CA THR A 66 17.60 -19.06 -6.96
C THR A 66 17.71 -18.15 -5.74
N PHE A 67 16.62 -18.04 -4.98
CA PHE A 67 16.60 -17.38 -3.67
C PHE A 67 17.69 -17.96 -2.77
N LYS A 68 18.51 -17.09 -2.18
CA LYS A 68 19.61 -17.47 -1.28
C LYS A 68 19.23 -17.19 0.16
N PHE A 69 18.77 -15.97 0.44
CA PHE A 69 18.65 -15.50 1.82
C PHE A 69 17.64 -14.35 1.96
N PHE A 70 17.01 -14.28 3.14
CA PHE A 70 16.11 -13.21 3.54
C PHE A 70 16.61 -12.62 4.86
N TYR A 71 16.89 -11.32 4.88
CA TYR A 71 17.40 -10.63 6.07
C TYR A 71 16.33 -10.47 7.14
N GLY A 72 15.03 -10.63 6.83
CA GLY A 72 13.95 -10.34 7.76
C GLY A 72 13.41 -8.93 7.58
N ASN A 73 12.31 -8.66 8.28
CA ASN A 73 11.74 -7.31 8.37
C ASN A 73 12.30 -6.63 9.61
N PHE A 74 12.78 -5.40 9.45
CA PHE A 74 13.31 -4.57 10.54
C PHE A 74 12.71 -3.18 10.51
N PRO A 75 12.68 -2.46 11.64
CA PRO A 75 12.36 -1.03 11.64
C PRO A 75 13.29 -0.27 10.69
N ALA A 76 12.73 0.58 9.83
CA ALA A 76 13.50 1.33 8.85
C ALA A 76 14.46 2.33 9.55
N PRO A 77 15.78 2.26 9.27
CA PRO A 77 16.71 3.26 9.73
C PRO A 77 16.58 4.53 8.87
N ASN A 78 16.87 5.68 9.47
CA ASN A 78 17.08 6.92 8.74
C ASN A 78 18.59 7.18 8.64
N GLY A 79 19.22 6.69 7.57
CA GLY A 79 20.66 6.80 7.37
C GLY A 79 21.18 5.70 6.45
N THR A 80 22.15 4.92 6.94
CA THR A 80 22.68 3.75 6.22
C THR A 80 21.72 2.57 6.34
N GLY A 81 21.58 1.78 5.27
CA GLY A 81 20.67 0.65 5.20
C GLY A 81 19.35 1.01 4.53
N PHE A 82 19.26 0.73 3.23
CA PHE A 82 18.10 0.75 2.32
C PHE A 82 17.20 2.02 2.24
N SER A 83 17.27 2.92 3.21
CA SER A 83 16.42 4.09 3.33
C SER A 83 17.10 5.22 4.08
N ALA A 84 16.87 6.45 3.62
CA ALA A 84 17.28 7.65 4.32
C ALA A 84 16.28 8.78 4.07
N ILE A 85 16.12 9.68 5.03
CA ILE A 85 15.50 10.97 4.80
C ILE A 85 16.58 11.90 4.24
N ALA A 86 16.37 12.35 3.02
CA ALA A 86 17.30 13.21 2.30
C ALA A 86 16.65 14.57 2.02
N GLY A 87 17.44 15.52 1.54
CA GLY A 87 16.98 16.84 1.16
C GLY A 87 17.86 17.44 0.06
N GLY A 88 17.44 18.59 -0.47
CA GLY A 88 18.18 19.33 -1.51
C GLY A 88 17.64 19.15 -2.93
N ASP A 89 16.88 18.09 -3.21
CA ASP A 89 16.14 17.91 -4.47
C ASP A 89 14.62 18.19 -4.37
N GLY A 90 14.17 18.74 -3.23
CA GLY A 90 12.79 19.16 -3.03
C GLY A 90 12.37 20.29 -3.98
N GLY A 91 11.06 20.49 -4.09
CA GLY A 91 10.43 21.53 -4.90
C GLY A 91 9.31 22.22 -4.12
N PRO A 92 8.65 23.24 -4.69
CA PRO A 92 7.58 23.95 -4.00
C PRO A 92 6.45 23.05 -3.45
N ALA A 93 6.20 21.92 -4.11
CA ALA A 93 5.20 20.92 -3.69
C ALA A 93 5.77 19.79 -2.81
N GLN A 94 7.08 19.56 -2.83
CA GLN A 94 7.78 18.47 -2.11
C GLN A 94 8.56 18.95 -0.89
N GLY A 95 8.42 20.23 -0.52
CA GLY A 95 9.11 20.78 0.63
C GLY A 95 10.65 20.64 0.55
N THR A 96 11.24 20.23 1.67
CA THR A 96 12.70 20.17 1.87
C THR A 96 13.23 18.77 2.11
N GLN A 97 12.36 17.83 2.52
CA GLN A 97 12.73 16.47 2.90
C GLN A 97 11.90 15.45 2.17
N TYR A 98 12.53 14.33 1.82
CA TYR A 98 11.87 13.22 1.13
C TYR A 98 12.54 11.90 1.53
N LEU A 99 11.85 10.78 1.27
CA LEU A 99 12.45 9.46 1.40
C LEU A 99 13.34 9.18 0.19
N ASN A 100 14.59 8.82 0.44
CA ASN A 100 15.45 8.16 -0.53
C ASN A 100 15.47 6.66 -0.21
N ALA A 101 14.90 5.84 -1.10
CA ALA A 101 15.01 4.38 -1.01
C ALA A 101 16.02 3.88 -2.04
N TYR A 102 16.89 2.97 -1.62
CA TYR A 102 18.00 2.49 -2.41
C TYR A 102 18.46 1.11 -1.94
N SER A 103 19.32 0.45 -2.71
CA SER A 103 20.03 -0.75 -2.27
C SER A 103 21.42 -0.34 -1.78
N ASP A 104 21.75 -0.68 -0.54
CA ASP A 104 23.07 -0.43 0.01
C ASP A 104 23.95 -1.67 -0.17
N TYR A 105 24.36 -1.91 -1.42
CA TYR A 105 25.38 -2.94 -1.70
C TYR A 105 26.75 -2.53 -1.11
N ASN A 106 26.92 -1.26 -0.74
CA ASN A 106 28.19 -0.68 -0.30
C ASN A 106 28.44 -0.82 1.21
N CYS A 107 27.52 -1.41 1.98
CA CYS A 107 27.66 -1.65 3.41
C CYS A 107 28.89 -2.52 3.78
N CYS A 108 29.54 -3.13 2.78
CA CYS A 108 30.70 -4.01 2.97
C CYS A 108 31.98 -3.55 2.26
N GLY A 109 31.96 -2.63 1.29
CA GLY A 109 33.14 -2.21 0.53
C GLY A 109 33.95 -3.36 -0.15
N PRO A 110 35.00 -3.03 -0.92
CA PRO A 110 35.89 -4.05 -1.49
C PRO A 110 36.71 -4.73 -0.38
N GLY A 111 36.46 -6.02 -0.14
CA GLY A 111 37.29 -6.84 0.75
C GLY A 111 36.75 -7.13 2.15
N THR A 112 35.48 -6.81 2.46
CA THR A 112 34.80 -7.40 3.61
C THR A 112 33.89 -8.54 3.13
N THR A 113 34.17 -9.75 3.58
CA THR A 113 33.58 -11.00 3.08
C THR A 113 32.54 -11.60 4.03
N ASN A 114 32.11 -10.88 5.06
CA ASN A 114 31.53 -11.55 6.22
C ASN A 114 30.01 -11.72 6.23
N GLU A 115 29.29 -11.23 5.22
CA GLU A 115 27.81 -11.23 5.28
C GLU A 115 27.12 -11.76 4.02
N GLY A 116 27.84 -12.41 3.10
CA GLY A 116 27.23 -13.04 1.92
C GLY A 116 26.79 -12.05 0.82
N HIS A 117 27.08 -10.76 0.97
CA HIS A 117 26.80 -9.70 0.00
C HIS A 117 27.86 -9.57 -1.12
N PHE A 118 29.04 -10.13 -0.91
CA PHE A 118 30.08 -10.19 -1.92
C PHE A 118 30.84 -11.50 -1.77
N ASP A 119 30.47 -12.48 -2.58
CA ASP A 119 31.30 -13.65 -2.80
C ASP A 119 32.04 -13.46 -4.12
N SER A 120 33.37 -13.49 -4.08
CA SER A 120 34.21 -13.47 -5.28
C SER A 120 33.92 -14.64 -6.25
N SER A 121 33.25 -15.70 -5.77
CA SER A 121 32.76 -16.83 -6.55
C SER A 121 31.35 -16.62 -7.12
N ALA A 122 30.60 -15.62 -6.62
CA ALA A 122 29.27 -15.22 -7.09
C ALA A 122 29.20 -13.69 -7.36
N PRO A 123 29.97 -13.16 -8.33
CA PRO A 123 30.10 -11.71 -8.59
C PRO A 123 28.85 -11.04 -9.20
N PHE A 124 27.75 -11.79 -9.30
CA PHE A 124 26.52 -11.41 -9.98
C PHE A 124 25.29 -11.55 -9.08
N ASP A 125 25.41 -11.68 -7.76
CA ASP A 125 24.22 -11.74 -6.89
C ASP A 125 23.39 -10.45 -6.94
N TYR A 126 22.07 -10.61 -6.79
CA TYR A 126 21.13 -9.50 -6.68
C TYR A 126 20.74 -9.29 -5.21
N VAL A 127 20.78 -8.03 -4.77
CA VAL A 127 20.22 -7.57 -3.49
C VAL A 127 18.96 -6.76 -3.77
N GLN A 128 17.82 -7.32 -3.39
CA GLN A 128 16.53 -6.65 -3.40
C GLN A 128 16.26 -6.05 -2.02
N SER A 129 16.18 -4.74 -1.98
CA SER A 129 15.88 -3.94 -0.80
C SER A 129 14.44 -3.47 -0.87
N ASN A 130 13.70 -3.60 0.23
CA ASN A 130 12.32 -3.14 0.35
C ASN A 130 12.25 -2.13 1.49
N VAL A 131 11.51 -1.03 1.28
CA VAL A 131 11.17 -0.01 2.28
C VAL A 131 9.66 0.15 2.24
N PHE A 132 8.95 -0.25 3.28
CA PHE A 132 7.49 -0.43 3.19
C PHE A 132 6.77 -0.21 4.52
N GLN A 133 5.47 0.01 4.42
CA GLN A 133 4.51 -0.08 5.52
C GLN A 133 3.75 -1.40 5.40
N GLU A 134 3.25 -1.90 6.53
CA GLU A 134 2.54 -3.16 6.61
C GLU A 134 1.27 -3.02 7.44
N GLN A 135 0.16 -3.58 6.94
CA GLN A 135 -1.12 -3.63 7.63
C GLN A 135 -1.78 -4.99 7.39
N THR A 136 -2.78 -5.33 8.19
CA THR A 136 -3.61 -6.53 7.97
C THR A 136 -4.93 -6.12 7.34
N ILE A 137 -5.34 -6.80 6.27
CA ILE A 137 -6.65 -6.59 5.65
C ILE A 137 -7.70 -7.15 6.60
N GLY A 138 -8.63 -6.32 7.03
CA GLY A 138 -9.75 -6.71 7.87
C GLY A 138 -11.02 -7.01 7.08
N PRO A 139 -12.03 -7.59 7.73
CA PRO A 139 -13.27 -7.97 7.08
C PRO A 139 -14.07 -6.76 6.55
N ALA A 140 -13.90 -5.57 7.15
CA ALA A 140 -14.55 -4.34 6.70
C ALA A 140 -13.92 -3.73 5.45
N ASP A 141 -12.69 -4.14 5.10
CA ASP A 141 -11.99 -3.64 3.92
C ASP A 141 -12.38 -4.42 2.65
N ILE A 142 -12.98 -5.60 2.79
CA ILE A 142 -13.40 -6.42 1.66
C ILE A 142 -14.51 -5.73 0.87
N GLY A 143 -14.34 -5.69 -0.45
CA GLY A 143 -15.22 -4.96 -1.37
C GLY A 143 -14.89 -3.47 -1.50
N SER A 144 -13.86 -2.98 -0.82
CA SER A 144 -13.34 -1.61 -1.00
C SER A 144 -12.20 -1.56 -2.00
N THR A 145 -11.89 -0.36 -2.46
CA THR A 145 -10.69 -0.09 -3.28
C THR A 145 -9.77 0.84 -2.49
N TRP A 146 -8.48 0.55 -2.50
CA TRP A 146 -7.47 1.39 -1.85
C TRP A 146 -6.45 1.87 -2.86
N THR A 147 -5.90 3.05 -2.62
CA THR A 147 -4.90 3.67 -3.48
C THR A 147 -3.66 4.04 -2.69
N LEU A 148 -2.50 3.73 -3.25
CA LEU A 148 -1.22 4.32 -2.87
C LEU A 148 -0.89 5.42 -3.87
N THR A 149 -0.94 6.67 -3.44
CA THR A 149 -0.49 7.84 -4.19
C THR A 149 0.83 8.34 -3.62
N PHE A 150 1.75 8.74 -4.49
CA PHE A 150 3.07 9.25 -4.11
C PHE A 150 3.65 10.14 -5.21
N ASP A 151 4.47 11.10 -4.81
CA ASP A 151 5.37 11.80 -5.71
C ASP A 151 6.70 11.06 -5.80
N ALA A 152 7.28 10.98 -6.99
CA ALA A 152 8.59 10.37 -7.18
C ALA A 152 9.46 11.12 -8.20
N LYS A 153 10.78 10.97 -8.03
CA LYS A 153 11.82 11.54 -8.90
C LYS A 153 13.07 10.68 -8.83
N LEU A 154 13.81 10.55 -9.93
CA LEU A 154 15.14 9.96 -9.89
C LEU A 154 16.19 10.95 -9.37
N PRO A 155 17.14 10.50 -8.54
CA PRO A 155 18.35 11.26 -8.24
C PRO A 155 19.14 11.62 -9.50
N SER A 156 19.80 12.77 -9.49
CA SER A 156 20.74 13.16 -10.56
C SER A 156 22.03 12.33 -10.56
N THR A 157 22.38 11.74 -9.42
CA THR A 157 23.50 10.84 -9.22
C THR A 157 23.05 9.60 -8.47
N ASN A 158 23.53 8.43 -8.87
CA ASN A 158 23.18 7.14 -8.26
C ASN A 158 21.66 6.84 -8.28
N GLY A 159 20.93 7.44 -9.20
CA GLY A 159 19.53 7.10 -9.45
C GLY A 159 19.41 5.68 -10.00
N CYS A 160 18.23 5.08 -9.84
CA CYS A 160 17.96 3.78 -10.41
C CYS A 160 18.17 3.81 -11.93
N GLU A 161 19.20 3.11 -12.39
CA GLU A 161 19.57 3.08 -13.80
C GLU A 161 18.68 2.10 -14.56
N THR A 162 18.37 2.40 -15.82
CA THR A 162 17.69 1.46 -16.74
C THR A 162 18.63 0.36 -17.26
N THR A 163 19.71 0.06 -16.54
CA THR A 163 20.69 -0.97 -16.91
C THR A 163 20.24 -2.32 -16.35
N ALA A 164 20.59 -3.44 -17.00
CA ALA A 164 20.15 -4.79 -16.57
C ALA A 164 20.63 -5.21 -15.16
N THR A 165 21.37 -4.35 -14.46
CA THR A 165 21.91 -4.58 -13.13
C THR A 165 21.09 -3.94 -12.02
N SER A 166 20.07 -3.13 -12.34
CA SER A 166 19.19 -2.49 -11.36
C SER A 166 17.71 -2.63 -11.77
N ASP A 167 16.81 -2.69 -10.79
CA ASP A 167 15.35 -2.69 -11.00
C ASP A 167 14.66 -1.99 -9.82
N CYS A 168 13.81 -1.00 -10.07
CA CYS A 168 13.15 -0.23 -9.01
C CYS A 168 11.67 -0.03 -9.28
N ILE A 169 10.85 -0.38 -8.29
CA ILE A 169 9.39 -0.27 -8.37
C ILE A 169 8.83 0.34 -7.10
N ALA A 170 7.71 1.06 -7.24
CA ALA A 170 6.76 1.20 -6.14
C ALA A 170 5.77 0.04 -6.20
N PHE A 171 5.26 -0.42 -5.06
CA PHE A 171 4.38 -1.58 -5.03
C PHE A 171 3.28 -1.51 -3.98
N ILE A 172 2.20 -2.24 -4.25
CA ILE A 172 1.30 -2.83 -3.26
C ILE A 172 1.36 -4.34 -3.45
N ARG A 173 1.54 -5.10 -2.38
CA ARG A 173 1.50 -6.57 -2.41
C ARG A 173 0.71 -7.13 -1.23
N THR A 174 0.19 -8.33 -1.41
CA THR A 174 -0.50 -9.07 -0.35
C THR A 174 0.19 -10.40 -0.11
N LEU A 175 0.31 -10.78 1.16
CA LEU A 175 0.96 -12.02 1.60
C LEU A 175 -0.04 -12.81 2.45
N ASN A 176 -0.17 -14.10 2.17
CA ASN A 176 -1.09 -14.97 2.91
C ASN A 176 -0.38 -15.61 4.11
N PRO A 177 -0.62 -15.17 5.37
CA PRO A 177 0.03 -15.73 6.55
C PRO A 177 -0.30 -17.22 6.77
N ASN A 178 -1.47 -17.68 6.30
CA ASN A 178 -1.89 -19.07 6.41
C ASN A 178 -1.24 -19.99 5.35
N ALA A 179 -0.58 -19.39 4.34
CA ALA A 179 0.16 -20.10 3.29
C ALA A 179 1.66 -19.76 3.35
N GLY A 180 2.21 -19.59 4.56
CA GLY A 180 3.64 -19.30 4.75
C GLY A 180 4.07 -17.96 4.16
N PHE A 181 3.17 -16.96 4.18
CA PHE A 181 3.37 -15.63 3.59
C PHE A 181 3.61 -15.66 2.09
N ALA A 182 3.05 -16.64 1.38
CA ALA A 182 3.04 -16.64 -0.08
C ALA A 182 2.42 -15.34 -0.62
N GLN A 183 3.10 -14.70 -1.56
CA GLN A 183 2.59 -13.50 -2.23
C GLN A 183 1.41 -13.87 -3.11
N THR A 184 0.27 -13.23 -2.87
CA THR A 184 -0.98 -13.45 -3.60
C THR A 184 -1.24 -12.39 -4.65
N ASN A 185 -0.77 -11.15 -4.43
CA ASN A 185 -0.81 -10.07 -5.40
C ASN A 185 0.50 -9.27 -5.38
N LEU A 186 0.87 -8.73 -6.55
CA LEU A 186 1.90 -7.71 -6.71
C LEU A 186 1.43 -6.72 -7.76
N LEU A 187 1.08 -5.53 -7.31
CA LEU A 187 0.70 -4.39 -8.13
C LEU A 187 1.87 -3.42 -8.06
N SER A 188 2.44 -3.06 -9.21
CA SER A 188 3.66 -2.26 -9.24
C SER A 188 3.61 -1.13 -10.24
N PHE A 189 4.43 -0.12 -9.97
CA PHE A 189 4.75 0.97 -10.89
C PHE A 189 6.26 0.98 -11.10
N ASP A 190 6.70 0.95 -12.36
CA ASP A 190 8.12 0.99 -12.71
C ASP A 190 8.68 2.40 -12.56
N THR A 191 9.56 2.56 -11.57
CA THR A 191 10.14 3.86 -11.20
C THR A 191 11.44 4.18 -11.96
N GLN A 192 11.97 3.24 -12.75
CA GLN A 192 13.19 3.47 -13.55
C GLN A 192 12.97 4.44 -14.71
N THR A 193 11.72 4.61 -15.12
CA THR A 193 11.34 5.50 -16.24
C THR A 193 11.13 6.95 -15.82
N LEU A 194 11.24 7.24 -14.52
CA LEU A 194 10.98 8.57 -13.96
C LEU A 194 12.03 9.59 -14.37
N SER A 195 11.63 10.86 -14.36
CA SER A 195 12.54 11.98 -14.64
C SER A 195 13.51 12.19 -13.47
N ASN A 196 14.76 12.54 -13.80
CA ASN A 196 15.72 13.04 -12.81
C ASN A 196 15.69 14.57 -12.63
N SER A 197 14.83 15.26 -13.37
CA SER A 197 14.74 16.72 -13.40
C SER A 197 13.42 17.26 -12.84
N ALA A 198 12.39 16.43 -12.75
CA ALA A 198 11.07 16.82 -12.29
C ALA A 198 10.43 15.71 -11.45
N TRP A 199 9.71 16.13 -10.41
CA TRP A 199 8.82 15.25 -9.65
C TRP A 199 7.53 14.99 -10.44
N SER A 200 6.97 13.80 -10.28
CA SER A 200 5.66 13.45 -10.81
C SER A 200 4.87 12.60 -9.83
N THR A 201 3.55 12.79 -9.82
CA THR A 201 2.61 12.04 -8.97
C THR A 201 2.16 10.76 -9.65
N HIS A 202 2.13 9.66 -8.90
CA HIS A 202 1.73 8.34 -9.36
C HIS A 202 0.77 7.69 -8.38
N THR A 203 -0.05 6.76 -8.90
CA THR A 203 -1.03 6.02 -8.11
C THR A 203 -1.00 4.54 -8.47
N ILE A 204 -0.97 3.68 -7.46
CA ILE A 204 -1.22 2.24 -7.56
C ILE A 204 -2.54 1.95 -6.85
N LEU A 205 -3.40 1.15 -7.48
CA LEU A 205 -4.73 0.80 -6.97
C LEU A 205 -4.80 -0.68 -6.66
N ILE A 206 -5.34 -1.02 -5.49
CA ILE A 206 -5.69 -2.40 -5.12
C ILE A 206 -7.21 -2.50 -4.90
N ASP A 207 -7.83 -3.43 -5.60
CA ASP A 207 -9.21 -3.84 -5.38
C ASP A 207 -9.25 -4.99 -4.38
N LEU A 208 -10.00 -4.82 -3.29
CA LEU A 208 -10.17 -5.83 -2.24
C LEU A 208 -11.49 -6.59 -2.40
N GLY A 209 -12.00 -6.72 -3.63
CA GLY A 209 -13.22 -7.45 -3.95
C GLY A 209 -13.17 -8.96 -3.68
N ASP A 210 -11.98 -9.57 -3.58
CA ASP A 210 -11.83 -11.00 -3.27
C ASP A 210 -11.92 -11.27 -1.73
N PRO A 211 -12.93 -12.00 -1.25
CA PRO A 211 -13.06 -12.33 0.17
C PRO A 211 -11.88 -13.12 0.75
N LEU A 212 -11.09 -13.79 -0.08
CA LEU A 212 -9.89 -14.53 0.36
C LEU A 212 -8.74 -13.62 0.80
N LEU A 213 -8.83 -12.32 0.53
CA LEU A 213 -7.86 -11.32 1.01
C LEU A 213 -8.03 -10.99 2.50
N ASN A 214 -9.16 -11.33 3.10
CA ASN A 214 -9.40 -11.08 4.52
C ASN A 214 -8.36 -11.82 5.40
N GLY A 215 -7.72 -11.08 6.29
CA GLY A 215 -6.66 -11.57 7.16
C GLY A 215 -5.29 -11.72 6.48
N GLN A 216 -5.15 -11.37 5.20
CA GLN A 216 -3.84 -11.29 4.56
C GLN A 216 -3.10 -10.03 5.00
N VAL A 217 -1.78 -10.10 4.91
CA VAL A 217 -0.90 -8.96 5.16
C VAL A 217 -0.82 -8.13 3.87
N LEU A 218 -1.11 -6.84 3.94
CA LEU A 218 -0.91 -5.89 2.86
C LEU A 218 0.34 -5.07 3.14
N GLN A 219 1.26 -5.04 2.18
CA GLN A 219 2.44 -4.18 2.22
C GLN A 219 2.39 -3.19 1.07
N PHE A 220 2.71 -1.93 1.35
CA PHE A 220 2.87 -0.90 0.34
C PHE A 220 4.18 -0.15 0.57
N GLY A 221 4.90 0.15 -0.51
CA GLY A 221 6.20 0.77 -0.39
C GLY A 221 7.02 0.71 -1.67
N PHE A 222 8.34 0.65 -1.49
CA PHE A 222 9.32 0.83 -2.53
C PHE A 222 10.33 -0.30 -2.50
N GLN A 223 10.65 -0.81 -3.68
CA GLN A 223 11.62 -1.87 -3.87
C GLN A 223 12.70 -1.38 -4.80
N SER A 224 13.94 -1.67 -4.45
CA SER A 224 15.10 -1.43 -5.29
C SER A 224 15.98 -2.68 -5.30
N THR A 225 16.26 -3.20 -6.47
CA THR A 225 17.09 -4.39 -6.68
C THR A 225 18.37 -3.98 -7.39
N SER A 226 19.52 -4.44 -6.91
CA SER A 226 20.82 -4.11 -7.47
C SER A 226 21.72 -5.33 -7.57
N GLN A 227 22.49 -5.39 -8.66
CA GLN A 227 23.63 -6.29 -8.89
C GLN A 227 24.90 -5.44 -8.98
N LYS A 228 26.05 -5.98 -8.55
CA LYS A 228 27.36 -5.33 -8.74
C LYS A 228 27.42 -3.87 -8.26
N PHE A 229 26.80 -3.55 -7.12
CA PHE A 229 26.74 -2.18 -6.62
C PHE A 229 26.06 -1.21 -7.61
N GLY A 230 25.18 -1.71 -8.47
CA GLY A 230 24.37 -0.92 -9.38
C GLY A 230 23.55 0.12 -8.63
N ASN A 231 23.48 1.32 -9.20
CA ASN A 231 22.76 2.44 -8.62
C ASN A 231 21.26 2.18 -8.62
N THR A 232 20.59 2.53 -7.52
CA THR A 232 19.18 2.19 -7.27
C THR A 232 18.41 3.25 -6.48
N GLY A 233 18.96 4.46 -6.34
CA GLY A 233 18.28 5.52 -5.61
C GLY A 233 17.01 5.97 -6.32
N VAL A 234 15.93 6.08 -5.57
CA VAL A 234 14.69 6.76 -6.00
C VAL A 234 14.19 7.61 -4.84
N TYR A 235 13.78 8.84 -5.17
CA TYR A 235 13.20 9.76 -4.21
C TYR A 235 11.67 9.64 -4.23
N TYR A 236 11.08 9.57 -3.05
CA TYR A 236 9.64 9.46 -2.84
C TYR A 236 9.18 10.47 -1.80
N ASP A 237 8.04 11.11 -2.06
CA ASP A 237 7.45 12.09 -1.16
C ASP A 237 5.92 12.11 -1.27
N ASN A 238 5.24 12.81 -0.36
CA ASN A 238 3.79 12.99 -0.34
C ASN A 238 3.02 11.67 -0.46
N ILE A 239 3.42 10.68 0.35
CA ILE A 239 2.82 9.35 0.37
C ILE A 239 1.44 9.44 0.97
N VAL A 240 0.45 8.88 0.29
CA VAL A 240 -0.91 8.71 0.79
C VAL A 240 -1.38 7.30 0.45
N PHE A 241 -1.67 6.49 1.47
CA PHE A 241 -2.36 5.22 1.32
C PHE A 241 -3.73 5.33 1.98
N ALA A 242 -4.79 5.29 1.21
CA ALA A 242 -6.15 5.43 1.73
C ALA A 242 -7.13 4.68 0.85
N ASN A 243 -8.27 4.30 1.43
CA ASN A 243 -9.50 4.15 0.68
C ASN A 243 -9.87 5.57 0.24
N PRO A 244 -9.81 5.93 -1.05
CA PRO A 244 -10.43 7.15 -1.50
C PRO A 244 -11.91 6.92 -1.28
N MET A 245 -12.44 7.31 -0.11
CA MET A 245 -13.88 7.31 0.10
C MET A 245 -14.47 7.96 -1.15
N PRO A 246 -15.45 7.32 -1.80
CA PRO A 246 -16.16 8.01 -2.85
C PRO A 246 -16.57 9.38 -2.29
N VAL A 247 -16.34 10.46 -3.05
CA VAL A 247 -16.72 11.80 -2.60
C VAL A 247 -18.17 11.74 -2.15
N ASP A 248 -18.45 12.20 -0.95
CA ASP A 248 -19.78 12.26 -0.33
C ASP A 248 -19.86 13.67 0.27
N ALA A 249 -20.38 14.61 -0.51
CA ALA A 249 -20.29 16.02 -0.23
C ALA A 249 -21.26 16.48 0.86
N ASP A 250 -22.32 15.72 1.13
CA ASP A 250 -23.31 16.04 2.16
C ASP A 250 -23.25 15.13 3.40
N LEU A 251 -22.37 14.13 3.38
CA LEU A 251 -22.04 13.22 4.47
C LEU A 251 -23.22 12.37 4.92
N ASP A 252 -24.07 11.97 3.98
CA ASP A 252 -25.24 11.13 4.24
C ASP A 252 -24.95 9.62 4.16
N GLY A 253 -23.75 9.25 3.72
CA GLY A 253 -23.27 7.88 3.58
C GLY A 253 -23.48 7.28 2.19
N ILE A 254 -24.03 8.04 1.23
CA ILE A 254 -24.13 7.67 -0.17
C ILE A 254 -23.07 8.45 -0.97
N PRO A 255 -22.20 7.77 -1.73
CA PRO A 255 -21.28 8.42 -2.65
C PRO A 255 -21.96 9.38 -3.65
N ASP A 256 -21.39 10.56 -3.90
CA ASP A 256 -21.80 11.55 -4.91
C ASP A 256 -22.06 10.91 -6.29
N ALA A 257 -21.29 9.87 -6.63
CA ALA A 257 -21.41 9.15 -7.90
C ALA A 257 -22.73 8.37 -8.03
N THR A 258 -23.38 8.05 -6.91
CA THR A 258 -24.62 7.29 -6.81
C THR A 258 -25.71 8.01 -6.02
N ASP A 259 -25.43 9.22 -5.54
CA ASP A 259 -26.33 10.04 -4.75
C ASP A 259 -27.23 10.89 -5.66
N ASN A 260 -28.54 10.67 -5.56
CA ASN A 260 -29.54 11.45 -6.30
C ASN A 260 -29.78 12.85 -5.71
N CYS A 261 -29.12 13.21 -4.60
CA CYS A 261 -29.07 14.54 -4.01
C CYS A 261 -27.70 14.92 -3.43
N THR A 262 -26.64 14.89 -4.25
CA THR A 262 -25.21 15.18 -3.91
C THR A 262 -24.86 16.30 -2.91
N LEU A 263 -25.77 17.20 -2.55
CA LEU A 263 -25.54 18.31 -1.60
C LEU A 263 -26.58 18.37 -0.47
N VAL A 264 -27.53 17.43 -0.39
CA VAL A 264 -28.66 17.43 0.54
C VAL A 264 -28.92 16.02 1.07
N ALA A 265 -28.41 15.77 2.27
CA ALA A 265 -28.45 14.45 2.89
C ALA A 265 -29.83 13.78 2.83
N ASN A 266 -29.88 12.64 2.14
CA ASN A 266 -31.05 11.82 1.94
C ASN A 266 -30.68 10.31 1.85
N PRO A 267 -30.25 9.67 2.97
CA PRO A 267 -29.70 8.30 2.95
C PRO A 267 -30.61 7.20 2.40
N ILE A 268 -31.92 7.49 2.27
CA ILE A 268 -32.93 6.56 1.74
C ILE A 268 -33.00 6.63 0.20
N GLN A 269 -32.45 7.69 -0.41
CA GLN A 269 -32.37 7.89 -1.87
C GLN A 269 -33.74 7.79 -2.57
N CYS A 270 -34.81 8.24 -1.89
CA CYS A 270 -36.16 8.23 -2.48
C CYS A 270 -36.23 9.15 -3.70
N ASP A 271 -36.62 8.59 -4.84
CA ASP A 271 -36.95 9.27 -6.09
C ASP A 271 -38.29 8.68 -6.58
N SER A 272 -39.36 9.48 -6.49
CA SER A 272 -40.74 8.97 -6.65
C SER A 272 -41.25 8.99 -8.08
N ASP A 273 -40.66 9.83 -8.91
CA ASP A 273 -40.98 10.01 -10.33
C ASP A 273 -39.89 9.50 -11.27
N GLY A 274 -38.72 9.14 -10.74
CA GLY A 274 -37.71 8.32 -11.40
C GLY A 274 -36.86 9.09 -12.40
N ASP A 275 -36.65 10.38 -12.17
CA ASP A 275 -35.86 11.25 -13.05
C ASP A 275 -34.38 11.37 -12.66
N GLY A 276 -34.00 10.75 -11.53
CA GLY A 276 -32.65 10.77 -11.00
C GLY A 276 -32.36 11.90 -10.02
N PHE A 277 -33.34 12.75 -9.68
CA PHE A 277 -33.25 13.70 -8.56
C PHE A 277 -34.04 13.18 -7.37
N GLY A 278 -33.40 13.10 -6.20
CA GLY A 278 -34.08 12.63 -5.00
C GLY A 278 -35.15 13.62 -4.54
N ASN A 279 -36.22 13.10 -3.92
CA ASN A 279 -37.34 13.88 -3.38
C ASN A 279 -36.91 15.05 -2.47
N ARG A 280 -35.70 15.00 -1.88
CA ARG A 280 -35.18 16.04 -0.98
C ARG A 280 -34.56 17.23 -1.69
N CYS A 281 -34.08 17.04 -2.92
CA CYS A 281 -33.43 18.08 -3.74
C CYS A 281 -34.18 18.38 -5.04
N ASP A 282 -35.22 17.59 -5.37
CA ASP A 282 -36.07 17.83 -6.53
C ASP A 282 -37.12 18.92 -6.27
N GLY A 283 -37.19 19.88 -7.19
CA GLY A 283 -38.15 20.98 -7.22
C GLY A 283 -39.29 20.81 -8.24
N ASP A 284 -39.29 19.75 -9.05
CA ASP A 284 -40.28 19.46 -10.11
C ASP A 284 -40.75 18.00 -10.02
N LEU A 285 -41.36 17.63 -8.89
CA LEU A 285 -41.82 16.28 -8.53
C LEU A 285 -42.85 15.61 -9.47
N ASN A 286 -43.25 16.29 -10.54
CA ASN A 286 -44.09 15.72 -11.59
C ASN A 286 -43.47 15.83 -12.99
N ASN A 287 -42.23 16.29 -13.09
CA ASN A 287 -41.45 16.33 -14.31
C ASN A 287 -42.14 17.07 -15.47
N ASN A 288 -42.81 18.18 -15.17
CA ASN A 288 -43.51 18.99 -16.19
C ASN A 288 -42.67 20.18 -16.71
N GLY A 289 -41.48 20.39 -16.16
CA GLY A 289 -40.56 21.48 -16.50
C GLY A 289 -40.84 22.79 -15.77
N ALA A 290 -41.67 22.79 -14.71
CA ALA A 290 -42.04 24.01 -14.00
C ALA A 290 -42.28 23.78 -12.49
N THR A 291 -41.37 24.27 -11.66
CA THR A 291 -41.54 24.36 -10.20
C THR A 291 -42.66 25.33 -9.81
N ASN A 292 -43.81 24.79 -9.40
CA ASN A 292 -45.01 25.55 -9.09
C ASN A 292 -45.84 24.97 -7.90
N ALA A 293 -47.07 25.45 -7.73
CA ALA A 293 -47.94 25.05 -6.61
C ALA A 293 -48.33 23.55 -6.66
N GLN A 294 -48.34 22.94 -7.85
CA GLN A 294 -48.58 21.51 -8.02
C GLN A 294 -47.46 20.69 -7.35
N ASP A 295 -46.21 21.08 -7.53
CA ASP A 295 -45.04 20.42 -6.91
C ASP A 295 -45.07 20.55 -5.39
N THR A 296 -45.45 21.73 -4.90
CA THR A 296 -45.62 21.96 -3.45
C THR A 296 -46.66 21.01 -2.84
N SER A 297 -47.73 20.70 -3.58
CA SER A 297 -48.75 19.76 -3.12
C SER A 297 -48.26 18.31 -3.08
N MET A 298 -47.29 17.97 -3.94
CA MET A 298 -46.67 16.65 -4.03
C MET A 298 -45.50 16.48 -3.04
N PHE A 299 -44.88 17.58 -2.62
CA PHE A 299 -43.75 17.60 -1.69
C PHE A 299 -44.12 17.06 -0.30
N ARG A 300 -45.28 17.47 0.25
CA ARG A 300 -45.71 17.10 1.61
C ARG A 300 -45.86 15.59 1.87
N PRO A 301 -46.46 14.78 0.97
CA PRO A 301 -46.56 13.33 1.17
C PRO A 301 -45.30 12.53 0.81
N ARG A 302 -44.31 13.14 0.15
CA ARG A 302 -43.16 12.43 -0.45
C ARG A 302 -41.83 12.62 0.31
N LEU A 303 -41.78 13.53 1.26
CA LEU A 303 -40.68 13.59 2.23
C LEU A 303 -40.84 12.46 3.25
N GLY A 304 -40.22 11.31 2.97
CA GLY A 304 -39.93 10.30 4.00
C GLY A 304 -39.09 10.88 5.12
#